data_AF-A0A2P5X7B9-F1
#
_entry.id   AF-A0A2P5X7B9-F1
#
_cell.length_a   1.000
_cell.length_b   1.000
_cell.length_c   1.000
_cell.angle_alpha   90.00
_cell.angle_beta   90.00
_cell.angle_gamma   90.00
#
_symmetry.space_group_name_H-M   'P 1'
#
loop_
_entity.id
_entity.type
_entity.pdbx_description
1 polymer ?
#
loop_
_entity_poly.entity_id
_entity_poly.type
_entity_poly.pdbx_seq_one_letter_code
_entity_poly.pdbx_strand_id
1 'polypeptide(L)'
;MDTLTARFKLIVLPFLCICLLFLPFLQATDFDYCDNKGNYVVKVDGVDISPNPVISGKPATFTISASTRGPSLASYEYIFAGQAITGGKAEIDVYFFGFHIHQETHDLCEETSCPITVGNFVLSHNQVLPGFTPPLKKPPVVGNAS
;
A
#
# COMPACT_ATOMS: atom_id res chain seq x y z
N MET A 1 37.66 -14.67 -31.12
CA MET A 1 36.78 -13.56 -30.68
C MET A 1 35.87 -14.07 -29.56
N ASP A 2 36.44 -14.81 -28.61
CA ASP A 2 35.68 -15.84 -27.86
C ASP A 2 35.88 -15.70 -26.34
N THR A 3 36.99 -15.06 -25.95
CA THR A 3 37.37 -14.88 -24.55
C THR A 3 36.58 -13.79 -23.85
N LEU A 4 36.01 -12.81 -24.57
CA LEU A 4 35.19 -11.72 -24.02
C LEU A 4 33.76 -12.21 -23.72
N THR A 5 33.20 -13.00 -24.63
CA THR A 5 31.87 -13.62 -24.53
C THR A 5 31.77 -14.58 -23.35
N ALA A 6 32.86 -15.30 -23.05
CA ALA A 6 32.94 -16.20 -21.90
C ALA A 6 32.91 -15.45 -20.55
N ARG A 7 33.60 -14.30 -20.43
CA ARG A 7 33.63 -13.52 -19.17
C ARG A 7 32.30 -12.84 -18.90
N PHE A 8 31.63 -12.38 -19.96
CA PHE A 8 30.29 -11.80 -19.85
C PHE A 8 29.28 -12.83 -19.34
N LYS A 9 29.33 -14.08 -19.84
CA LYS A 9 28.51 -15.18 -19.33
C LYS A 9 28.79 -15.52 -17.86
N LEU A 10 30.06 -15.51 -17.44
CA LEU A 10 30.48 -15.80 -16.05
C LEU A 10 29.99 -14.78 -15.03
N ILE A 11 29.71 -13.53 -15.44
CA ILE A 11 29.21 -12.47 -14.55
C ILE A 11 27.69 -12.30 -14.66
N VAL A 12 27.13 -12.41 -15.86
CA VAL A 12 25.69 -12.22 -16.10
C VAL A 12 24.86 -13.37 -15.53
N LEU A 13 25.34 -14.62 -15.63
CA LEU A 13 24.61 -15.78 -15.11
C LEU A 13 24.41 -15.75 -13.59
N PRO A 14 25.42 -15.51 -12.74
CA PRO A 14 25.21 -15.42 -11.30
C PRO A 14 24.39 -14.19 -10.90
N PHE A 15 24.58 -13.04 -11.57
CA PHE A 15 23.78 -11.84 -11.31
C PHE A 15 22.29 -12.08 -11.59
N LEU A 16 21.97 -12.75 -12.70
CA LEU A 16 20.60 -13.14 -13.04
C LEU A 16 20.01 -14.13 -12.02
N CYS A 17 20.77 -15.14 -11.60
CA CYS A 17 20.34 -16.08 -10.56
C CYS A 17 20.05 -15.37 -9.23
N ILE A 18 20.89 -14.42 -8.83
CA ILE A 18 20.68 -13.61 -7.63
C ILE A 18 19.39 -12.80 -7.75
N CYS A 19 19.13 -12.15 -8.89
CA CYS A 19 17.87 -11.43 -9.12
C CYS A 19 16.64 -12.35 -9.01
N LEU A 20 16.71 -13.59 -9.51
CA LEU A 20 15.61 -14.55 -9.44
C LEU A 20 15.30 -15.00 -8.01
N LEU A 21 16.31 -15.04 -7.12
CA LEU A 21 16.13 -15.38 -5.70
C LEU A 21 15.41 -14.27 -4.92
N PHE A 22 15.46 -13.02 -5.38
CA PHE A 22 14.78 -11.87 -4.77
C PHE A 22 13.36 -11.61 -5.31
N LEU A 23 12.94 -12.27 -6.40
CA LEU A 23 11.59 -12.15 -6.96
C LEU A 23 10.43 -12.42 -5.96
N PRO A 24 10.47 -13.45 -5.08
CA PRO A 24 9.35 -13.71 -4.18
C PRO A 24 9.15 -12.62 -3.12
N PHE A 25 10.11 -11.70 -2.93
CA PHE A 25 9.96 -10.54 -2.05
C PHE A 25 9.10 -9.42 -2.67
N LEU A 26 8.79 -9.48 -3.97
CA LEU A 26 7.97 -8.49 -4.66
C LEU A 26 6.47 -8.84 -4.62
N GLN A 27 5.95 -9.25 -3.47
CA GLN A 27 4.49 -9.36 -3.29
C GLN A 27 3.93 -7.95 -3.02
N ALA A 28 3.49 -7.28 -4.09
CA ALA A 28 2.75 -6.05 -3.95
C ALA A 28 1.33 -6.37 -3.45
N THR A 29 0.92 -5.72 -2.37
CA THR A 29 -0.49 -5.70 -1.96
C THR A 29 -1.26 -4.78 -2.90
N ASP A 30 -2.36 -5.31 -3.45
CA ASP A 30 -3.25 -4.57 -4.36
C ASP A 30 -4.02 -3.49 -3.57
N PHE A 31 -4.05 -2.26 -4.08
CA PHE A 31 -4.72 -1.12 -3.46
C PHE A 31 -5.42 -0.30 -4.53
N ASP A 32 -6.67 0.07 -4.26
CA ASP A 32 -7.49 0.92 -5.11
C ASP A 32 -8.12 2.06 -4.31
N TYR A 33 -8.34 3.19 -4.99
CA TYR A 33 -9.15 4.28 -4.47
C TYR A 33 -10.64 3.93 -4.58
N CYS A 34 -11.37 4.08 -3.48
CA CYS A 34 -12.80 3.80 -3.45
C CYS A 34 -13.62 4.72 -4.38
N ASP A 35 -13.31 6.02 -4.39
CA ASP A 35 -13.91 6.99 -5.32
C ASP A 35 -12.88 7.41 -6.37
N ASN A 36 -13.10 6.99 -7.62
CA ASN A 36 -12.23 7.31 -8.75
C ASN A 36 -12.38 8.76 -9.26
N LYS A 37 -13.35 9.52 -8.76
CA LYS A 37 -13.55 10.94 -9.02
C LYS A 37 -13.20 11.82 -7.82
N GLY A 38 -12.74 11.20 -6.73
CA GLY A 38 -12.36 11.90 -5.50
C GLY A 38 -11.18 12.84 -5.75
N ASN A 39 -11.29 14.08 -5.26
CA ASN A 39 -10.16 15.00 -5.22
C ASN A 39 -9.36 14.75 -3.94
N TYR A 40 -8.48 13.75 -3.99
CA TYR A 40 -7.59 13.43 -2.87
C TYR A 40 -6.38 14.34 -2.84
N VAL A 41 -6.10 14.94 -1.70
CA VAL A 41 -4.89 15.75 -1.48
C VAL A 41 -3.63 14.89 -1.27
N VAL A 42 -3.79 13.57 -1.17
CA VAL A 42 -2.72 12.58 -0.98
C VAL A 42 -2.79 11.54 -2.09
N LYS A 43 -1.64 11.24 -2.68
CA LYS A 43 -1.45 10.07 -3.53
C LYS A 43 -0.79 8.95 -2.72
N VAL A 44 -1.32 7.74 -2.81
CA VAL A 44 -0.73 6.53 -2.26
C VAL A 44 0.19 5.94 -3.32
N ASP A 45 1.47 5.83 -3.00
CA ASP A 45 2.49 5.27 -3.88
C ASP A 45 2.69 3.76 -3.63
N GLY A 46 2.36 3.27 -2.43
CA GLY A 46 2.37 1.86 -2.13
C GLY A 46 1.88 1.53 -0.73
N VAL A 47 1.45 0.28 -0.57
CA VAL A 47 1.12 -0.31 0.72
C VAL A 47 2.03 -1.53 0.90
N ASP A 48 2.62 -1.67 2.08
CA ASP A 48 3.37 -2.84 2.50
C ASP A 48 2.76 -3.40 3.79
N ILE A 49 2.66 -4.71 3.86
CA ILE A 49 2.03 -5.42 4.99
C ILE A 49 3.01 -6.46 5.51
N SER A 50 3.28 -6.46 6.81
CA SER A 50 4.19 -7.41 7.45
C SER A 50 3.61 -8.00 8.74
N PRO A 51 3.53 -9.34 8.88
CA PRO A 51 3.88 -10.34 7.88
C PRO A 51 2.85 -10.40 6.73
N ASN A 52 3.31 -10.81 5.54
CA ASN A 52 2.45 -11.14 4.40
C ASN A 52 2.61 -12.63 4.05
N PRO A 53 1.57 -13.48 4.15
CA PRO A 53 0.20 -13.15 4.57
C PRO A 53 0.10 -12.84 6.07
N VAL A 54 -0.89 -12.02 6.43
CA VAL A 54 -1.15 -11.66 7.83
C VAL A 54 -1.54 -12.90 8.63
N ILE A 55 -1.03 -13.01 9.86
CA ILE A 55 -1.28 -14.14 10.76
C ILE A 55 -2.31 -13.73 11.82
N SER A 56 -3.46 -14.38 11.82
CA SER A 56 -4.54 -14.13 12.79
C SER A 56 -4.05 -14.19 14.24
N GLY A 57 -4.48 -13.24 15.07
CA GLY A 57 -4.11 -13.16 16.48
C GLY A 57 -2.67 -12.76 16.75
N LYS A 58 -1.90 -12.42 15.71
CA LYS A 58 -0.55 -11.86 15.84
C LYS A 58 -0.51 -10.41 15.35
N PRO A 59 0.44 -9.59 15.83
CA PRO A 59 0.63 -8.24 15.32
C PRO A 59 0.97 -8.25 13.82
N ALA A 60 0.38 -7.31 13.10
CA ALA A 60 0.65 -7.00 11.71
C ALA A 60 0.87 -5.49 11.57
N THR A 61 1.88 -5.12 10.80
CA THR A 61 2.21 -3.72 10.52
C THR A 61 1.81 -3.38 9.09
N PHE A 62 1.04 -2.31 8.95
CA PHE A 62 0.64 -1.72 7.68
C PHE A 62 1.46 -0.47 7.47
N THR A 63 2.21 -0.41 6.38
CA THR A 63 3.06 0.72 6.03
C THR A 63 2.60 1.32 4.71
N ILE A 64 2.14 2.56 4.74
CA ILE A 64 1.60 3.26 3.58
C ILE A 64 2.60 4.34 3.18
N SER A 65 3.16 4.19 1.98
CA SER A 65 3.99 5.21 1.36
C SER A 65 3.11 6.13 0.53
N ALA A 66 3.16 7.43 0.81
CA ALA A 66 2.28 8.39 0.20
C ALA A 66 2.98 9.72 -0.09
N SER A 67 2.33 10.56 -0.88
CA SER A 67 2.82 11.90 -1.21
C SER A 67 1.69 12.92 -1.16
N THR A 68 2.02 14.14 -0.74
CA THR A 68 1.06 15.27 -0.68
C THR A 68 0.74 15.86 -2.06
N ARG A 69 1.07 15.15 -3.15
CA ARG A 69 0.68 15.49 -4.52
C ARG A 69 -0.47 14.58 -4.85
N GLY A 70 -1.70 15.10 -4.90
CA GLY A 70 -2.89 14.29 -5.20
C GLY A 70 -2.75 13.45 -6.49
N PRO A 71 -3.56 12.39 -6.65
CA PRO A 71 -3.59 11.59 -7.87
C PRO A 71 -4.08 12.47 -9.03
N SER A 72 -3.14 12.99 -9.81
CA SER A 72 -3.38 13.80 -11.01
C SER A 72 -4.36 13.12 -11.99
N LEU A 73 -5.64 13.50 -11.92
CA LEU A 73 -6.65 13.24 -12.96
C LEU A 73 -7.44 14.49 -13.37
N ALA A 74 -6.81 15.66 -13.27
CA ALA A 74 -7.19 16.81 -14.07
C ALA A 74 -5.96 17.30 -14.83
N SER A 75 -5.99 17.08 -16.14
CA SER A 75 -5.07 17.63 -17.12
C SER A 75 -5.19 19.16 -17.15
N TYR A 76 -4.78 19.83 -16.08
CA TYR A 76 -4.31 21.23 -15.98
C TYR A 76 -3.80 21.61 -14.56
N GLU A 77 -3.61 20.66 -13.64
CA GLU A 77 -3.31 20.96 -12.23
C GLU A 77 -1.80 21.18 -11.97
N TYR A 78 -1.36 22.43 -12.16
CA TYR A 78 -0.13 22.98 -11.57
C TYR A 78 -0.43 23.96 -10.41
N ILE A 79 -1.71 24.20 -10.07
CA ILE A 79 -2.08 25.30 -9.15
C ILE A 79 -2.25 24.85 -7.68
N PHE A 80 -2.15 23.55 -7.36
CA PHE A 80 -2.04 23.09 -5.97
C PHE A 80 -0.71 22.40 -5.75
N ALA A 81 0.35 23.21 -5.60
CA ALA A 81 1.55 22.75 -4.93
C ALA A 81 1.10 22.21 -3.56
N GLY A 82 1.29 20.91 -3.34
CA GLY A 82 0.75 20.17 -2.20
C GLY A 82 0.81 20.97 -0.90
N GLN A 83 -0.29 20.99 -0.15
CA GLN A 83 -0.35 21.71 1.11
C GLN A 83 0.24 20.83 2.22
N ALA A 84 0.97 21.45 3.15
CA ALA A 84 1.38 20.75 4.36
C ALA A 84 0.14 20.30 5.14
N ILE A 85 0.09 19.04 5.55
CA ILE A 85 -1.03 18.49 6.31
C ILE A 85 -0.77 18.78 7.78
N THR A 86 -1.52 19.72 8.36
CA THR A 86 -1.34 20.14 9.75
C THR A 86 -2.05 19.24 10.74
N GLY A 87 -2.94 18.38 10.26
CA GLY A 87 -3.67 17.38 11.05
C GLY A 87 -4.82 16.77 10.28
N GLY A 88 -5.47 15.78 10.89
CA GLY A 88 -6.56 15.04 10.28
C GLY A 88 -6.87 13.76 11.07
N LYS A 89 -7.86 13.01 10.60
CA LYS A 89 -8.21 11.70 11.15
C LYS A 89 -8.02 10.65 10.08
N ALA A 90 -7.40 9.53 10.45
CA ALA A 90 -7.32 8.32 9.64
C ALA A 90 -8.42 7.37 10.12
N GLU A 91 -9.37 7.07 9.24
CA GLU A 91 -10.47 6.15 9.50
C GLU A 91 -10.22 4.85 8.76
N ILE A 92 -10.28 3.73 9.48
CA ILE A 92 -10.04 2.40 8.95
C ILE A 92 -11.33 1.61 9.12
N ASP A 93 -11.89 1.16 8.00
CA ASP A 93 -13.07 0.32 7.95
C ASP A 93 -12.72 -1.10 7.49
N VAL A 94 -13.17 -2.09 8.26
CA VAL A 94 -12.95 -3.50 7.97
C VAL A 94 -14.26 -4.14 7.55
N TYR A 95 -14.28 -4.58 6.29
CA TYR A 95 -15.38 -5.37 5.74
C TYR A 95 -15.01 -6.84 5.62
N PHE A 96 -15.92 -7.71 6.04
CA PHE A 96 -15.81 -9.15 5.84
C PHE A 96 -17.07 -9.64 5.12
N PHE A 97 -16.92 -10.17 3.91
CA PHE A 97 -18.06 -10.59 3.07
C PHE A 97 -19.13 -9.50 2.86
N GLY A 98 -18.70 -8.23 2.74
CA GLY A 98 -19.60 -7.09 2.56
C GLY A 98 -20.30 -6.62 3.84
N PHE A 99 -20.09 -7.29 4.97
CA PHE A 99 -20.53 -6.82 6.28
C PHE A 99 -19.44 -5.96 6.90
N HIS A 100 -19.81 -4.80 7.42
CA HIS A 100 -18.94 -3.96 8.23
C HIS A 100 -18.73 -4.63 9.60
N ILE A 101 -17.49 -4.97 9.93
CA ILE A 101 -17.16 -5.72 11.15
C ILE A 101 -16.42 -4.86 12.17
N HIS A 102 -15.67 -3.87 11.69
CA HIS A 102 -14.90 -3.00 12.56
C HIS A 102 -14.68 -1.65 11.91
N GLN A 103 -14.60 -0.62 12.75
CA GLN A 103 -14.22 0.73 12.39
C GLN A 103 -13.40 1.30 13.52
N GLU A 104 -12.33 1.96 13.15
CA GLU A 104 -11.43 2.62 14.07
C GLU A 104 -10.98 3.96 13.48
N THR A 105 -10.72 4.92 14.34
CA THR A 105 -10.33 6.26 13.94
C THR A 105 -9.13 6.68 14.76
N HIS A 106 -8.04 7.00 14.08
CA HIS A 106 -6.78 7.42 14.67
C HIS A 106 -6.48 8.86 14.26
N ASP A 107 -5.80 9.63 15.13
CA ASP A 107 -5.32 10.95 14.74
C ASP A 107 -4.09 10.79 13.83
N LEU A 108 -4.11 11.47 12.68
CA LEU A 108 -3.02 11.40 11.72
C LEU A 108 -1.69 11.89 12.32
N CYS A 109 -1.74 12.83 13.25
CA CYS A 109 -0.57 13.39 13.93
C CYS A 109 -0.08 12.55 15.11
N GLU A 110 -0.85 11.54 15.54
CA GLU A 110 -0.37 10.55 16.49
C GLU A 110 0.43 9.45 15.76
N GLU A 111 0.01 9.11 14.55
CA GLU A 111 0.66 8.09 13.71
C GLU A 111 1.79 8.65 12.83
N THR A 112 1.86 9.98 12.64
CA THR A 112 2.87 10.67 11.84
C THR A 112 3.36 11.95 12.50
N SER A 113 4.51 12.48 12.08
CA SER A 113 4.97 13.79 12.56
C SER A 113 4.27 14.93 11.83
N CYS A 114 3.43 15.67 12.56
CA CYS A 114 2.79 16.88 12.05
C CYS A 114 3.63 18.15 12.31
N PRO A 115 3.60 19.13 11.39
CA PRO A 115 2.92 19.09 10.10
C PRO A 115 3.64 18.19 9.09
N ILE A 116 2.88 17.39 8.32
CA ILE A 116 3.44 16.60 7.22
C ILE A 116 3.86 17.59 6.14
N THR A 117 5.16 17.69 5.91
CA THR A 117 5.73 18.62 4.94
C THR A 117 5.40 18.16 3.52
N VAL A 118 5.31 19.11 2.59
CA VAL A 118 5.08 18.83 1.17
C VAL A 118 6.12 17.84 0.64
N GLY A 119 5.65 16.73 0.08
CA GLY A 119 6.51 15.67 -0.42
C GLY A 119 6.02 14.29 -0.03
N ASN A 120 6.98 13.35 0.04
CA ASN A 120 6.70 11.97 0.38
C ASN A 120 6.71 11.79 1.91
N PHE A 121 5.81 10.96 2.39
CA PHE A 121 5.72 10.58 3.80
C PHE A 121 5.30 9.12 3.93
N VAL A 122 5.49 8.58 5.13
CA VAL A 122 5.14 7.21 5.47
C VAL A 122 4.24 7.23 6.69
N LEU A 123 3.12 6.51 6.60
CA LEU A 123 2.23 6.19 7.70
C LEU A 123 2.45 4.73 8.07
N SER A 124 2.69 4.43 9.35
CA SER A 124 2.94 3.05 9.81
C SER A 124 2.07 2.76 11.03
N HIS A 125 1.20 1.76 10.91
CA HIS A 125 0.27 1.37 11.96
C HIS A 125 0.42 -0.12 12.29
N ASN A 126 0.53 -0.45 13.57
CA ASN A 126 0.68 -1.83 14.04
C ASN A 126 -0.59 -2.26 14.77
N GLN A 127 -1.18 -3.36 14.30
CA GLN A 127 -2.46 -3.84 14.80
C GLN A 127 -2.45 -5.35 14.99
N VAL A 128 -3.12 -5.84 16.04
CA VAL A 128 -3.38 -7.27 16.23
C VAL A 128 -4.73 -7.60 15.62
N LEU A 129 -4.74 -8.34 14.50
CA LEU A 129 -5.98 -8.79 13.89
C LEU A 129 -6.64 -9.90 14.74
N PRO A 130 -7.97 -10.04 14.69
CA PRO A 130 -8.68 -11.08 15.44
C PRO A 130 -8.08 -12.48 15.21
N GLY A 131 -7.98 -13.27 16.28
CA GLY A 131 -7.46 -14.65 16.22
C GLY A 131 -8.33 -15.62 15.43
N PHE A 132 -9.60 -15.29 15.23
CA PHE A 132 -10.53 -16.10 14.46
C PHE A 132 -11.01 -15.32 13.24
N THR A 133 -10.52 -15.71 12.07
CA THR A 133 -11.08 -15.31 10.78
C THR A 133 -11.93 -16.48 10.26
N PRO A 134 -13.25 -16.30 10.04
CA PRO A 134 -14.09 -17.37 9.50
C PRO A 134 -13.54 -17.87 8.15
N PRO A 135 -13.68 -19.17 7.83
CA PRO A 135 -13.09 -19.75 6.62
C PRO A 135 -13.62 -19.11 5.34
N LEU A 136 -12.71 -18.86 4.38
CA LEU A 136 -13.03 -18.30 3.08
C LEU A 136 -13.87 -19.29 2.26
N LYS A 137 -15.21 -19.13 2.26
CA LYS A 137 -16.04 -19.63 1.18
C LYS A 137 -16.10 -18.52 0.13
N LYS A 138 -15.53 -18.72 -1.06
CA LYS A 138 -15.51 -17.74 -2.15
C LYS A 138 -16.89 -17.05 -2.24
N PRO A 139 -17.00 -15.72 -2.09
CA PRO A 139 -18.28 -15.07 -2.29
C PRO A 139 -18.73 -15.34 -3.73
N PRO A 140 -20.02 -15.64 -3.98
CA PRO A 140 -20.52 -15.64 -5.34
C PRO A 140 -20.24 -14.25 -5.93
N VAL A 141 -19.72 -14.23 -7.16
CA VAL A 141 -19.54 -13.01 -7.94
C VAL A 141 -20.92 -12.40 -8.12
N VAL A 142 -21.27 -11.40 -7.29
CA VAL A 142 -22.44 -10.57 -7.52
C VAL A 142 -22.00 -9.52 -8.53
N GLY A 143 -22.13 -9.86 -9.81
CA GLY A 143 -22.13 -8.85 -10.86
C GLY A 143 -23.43 -8.07 -10.75
N ASN A 144 -23.35 -6.81 -10.34
CA ASN A 144 -24.47 -5.89 -10.52
C ASN A 144 -24.18 -5.04 -11.76
N ALA A 145 -24.92 -5.36 -12.81
CA ALA A 145 -25.14 -4.44 -13.91
C ALA A 145 -25.93 -3.24 -13.40
N SER A 146 -25.48 -2.04 -13.75
CA SER A 146 -26.34 -0.88 -13.94
C SER A 146 -25.79 -0.01 -15.05
#